data_AF-A0A0F9MIE5-F1
#
_entry.id   AF-A0A0F9MIE5-F1
#
_cell.length_a   1.000
_cell.length_b   1.000
_cell.length_c   1.000
_cell.angle_alpha   90.00
_cell.angle_beta   90.00
_cell.angle_gamma   90.00
#
_symmetry.space_group_name_H-M   'P 1'
#
loop_
_entity.id
_entity.type
_entity.pdbx_description
1 polymer ?
#
loop_
_entity_poly.entity_id
_entity_poly.type
_entity_poly.pdbx_seq_one_letter_code
_entity_poly.pdbx_strand_id
1 'polypeptide(L)'
;MLRYQLVKATRRLRILLGGYREKELEHAMFRLFHPPKSPFSVEGLGEVLRKHGFYYNSLSTTYRKQIYTARKILSWDHQIHIRFYSDGWVTGHGELRPECHPLEHLEGVEVKPLSEGAIEEVRDIFKAEGWPLT
;
A
#
# COMPACT_ATOMS: atom_id res chain seq x y z
N MET A 1 3.65 23.60 -11.29
CA MET A 1 2.44 23.39 -10.45
C MET A 1 1.19 22.99 -11.23
N LEU A 2 0.86 23.62 -12.36
CA LEU A 2 -0.37 23.30 -13.12
C LEU A 2 -0.44 21.83 -13.59
N ARG A 3 0.65 21.28 -14.15
CA ARG A 3 0.74 19.87 -14.58
C ARG A 3 0.48 18.89 -13.42
N TYR A 4 1.10 19.13 -12.27
CA TYR A 4 0.89 18.30 -11.06
C TYR A 4 -0.59 18.28 -10.64
N GLN A 5 -1.25 19.44 -10.62
CA GLN A 5 -2.67 19.53 -10.24
C GLN A 5 -3.57 18.81 -11.26
N LEU A 6 -3.26 18.93 -12.56
CA LEU A 6 -4.00 18.24 -13.61
C LEU A 6 -3.86 16.71 -13.52
N VAL A 7 -2.64 16.19 -13.33
CA VAL A 7 -2.40 14.75 -13.13
C VAL A 7 -3.13 14.25 -11.89
N LYS A 8 -3.09 15.01 -10.79
CA LYS A 8 -3.79 14.66 -9.55
C LYS A 8 -5.32 14.64 -9.72
N ALA A 9 -5.88 15.61 -10.45
CA ALA A 9 -7.32 15.70 -10.68
C ALA A 9 -7.82 14.56 -11.57
N THR A 10 -7.12 14.26 -12.67
CA THR A 10 -7.48 13.16 -13.58
C THR A 10 -7.39 11.80 -12.88
N ARG A 11 -6.38 11.61 -12.01
CA ARG A 11 -6.27 10.39 -11.17
C ARG A 11 -7.45 10.24 -10.21
N ARG A 12 -7.85 11.29 -9.51
CA ARG A 12 -9.02 11.26 -8.61
C ARG A 12 -10.30 10.90 -9.35
N LEU A 13 -10.53 11.49 -10.52
CA LEU A 13 -11.69 11.18 -11.35
C LEU A 13 -11.70 9.70 -11.77
N ARG A 14 -10.54 9.16 -12.19
CA ARG A 14 -10.42 7.75 -12.59
C ARG A 14 -10.75 6.80 -11.43
N ILE A 15 -10.27 7.11 -10.22
CA ILE A 15 -10.56 6.32 -9.01
C ILE A 15 -12.05 6.36 -8.68
N LEU A 16 -12.67 7.54 -8.78
CA LEU A 16 -14.11 7.70 -8.57
C LEU A 16 -14.94 6.85 -9.55
N LEU A 17 -14.50 6.76 -10.79
CA LEU A 17 -15.13 5.97 -11.85
C LEU A 17 -14.75 4.47 -11.82
N GLY A 18 -14.02 4.02 -10.79
CA GLY A 18 -13.64 2.61 -10.61
C GLY A 18 -12.45 2.14 -11.44
N GLY A 19 -11.79 3.04 -12.18
CA GLY A 19 -10.71 2.74 -13.14
C GLY A 19 -9.34 2.42 -12.54
N TYR A 20 -9.30 1.81 -11.35
CA TYR A 20 -8.04 1.39 -10.70
C TYR A 20 -8.04 -0.05 -10.20
N ARG A 21 -9.16 -0.78 -10.33
CA ARG A 21 -9.28 -2.15 -9.82
C ARG A 21 -8.30 -3.12 -10.46
N GLU A 22 -8.06 -3.01 -11.76
CA GLU A 22 -7.10 -3.87 -12.47
C GLU A 22 -5.67 -3.64 -11.95
N LYS A 23 -5.26 -2.38 -11.77
CA LYS A 23 -3.96 -2.04 -11.17
C LYS A 23 -3.84 -2.46 -9.70
N GLU A 24 -4.92 -2.45 -8.95
CA GLU A 24 -4.92 -3.00 -7.57
C GLU A 24 -4.72 -4.52 -7.59
N LEU A 25 -5.30 -5.23 -8.57
CA LEU A 25 -5.13 -6.67 -8.74
C LEU A 25 -3.71 -7.04 -9.21
N GLU A 26 -3.07 -6.22 -10.06
CA GLU A 26 -1.66 -6.39 -10.44
C GLU A 26 -0.70 -6.34 -9.24
N HIS A 27 -1.10 -5.66 -8.16
CA HIS A 27 -0.32 -5.51 -6.93
C HIS A 27 -0.85 -6.35 -5.79
N ALA A 28 -1.75 -7.31 -6.07
CA ALA A 28 -2.28 -8.21 -5.06
C ALA A 28 -1.17 -9.10 -4.48
N MET A 29 -1.13 -9.21 -3.14
CA MET A 29 -0.10 -9.99 -2.44
C MET A 29 -0.68 -11.24 -1.79
N PHE A 30 -1.61 -11.04 -0.84
CA PHE A 30 -2.29 -12.10 -0.10
C PHE A 30 -3.53 -11.53 0.58
N ARG A 31 -4.26 -12.39 1.29
CA ARG A 31 -5.42 -12.01 2.08
C ARG A 31 -5.22 -12.39 3.54
N LEU A 32 -5.53 -11.44 4.43
CA LEU A 32 -5.69 -11.67 5.85
C LEU A 32 -7.09 -12.24 6.10
N PHE A 33 -7.18 -13.31 6.89
CA PHE A 33 -8.47 -13.85 7.32
C PHE A 33 -9.11 -12.88 8.33
N HIS A 34 -10.40 -12.56 8.14
CA HIS A 34 -11.14 -11.69 9.05
C HIS A 34 -12.11 -12.51 9.91
N PRO A 35 -11.90 -12.56 11.24
CA PRO A 35 -12.97 -12.52 12.22
C PRO A 35 -12.89 -11.20 13.03
N PRO A 36 -14.04 -10.64 13.46
CA PRO A 36 -14.10 -9.24 13.87
C PRO A 36 -13.63 -9.02 15.32
N LYS A 37 -12.86 -7.94 15.49
CA LYS A 37 -12.40 -7.27 16.73
C LYS A 37 -11.13 -7.83 17.37
N SER A 38 -10.24 -6.88 17.72
CA SER A 38 -9.08 -6.92 18.63
C SER A 38 -8.34 -8.26 18.80
N PRO A 39 -7.05 -8.36 18.45
CA PRO A 39 -6.09 -7.25 18.26
C PRO A 39 -6.04 -6.68 16.84
N PHE A 40 -6.92 -7.13 15.96
CA PHE A 40 -6.97 -6.78 14.53
C PHE A 40 -7.59 -5.39 14.26
N SER A 41 -7.17 -4.37 15.01
CA SER A 41 -7.55 -2.96 14.77
C SER A 41 -6.56 -2.27 13.82
N VAL A 42 -6.95 -1.11 13.29
CA VAL A 42 -6.06 -0.28 12.45
C VAL A 42 -4.83 0.18 13.24
N GLU A 43 -5.00 0.47 14.53
CA GLU A 43 -3.91 0.81 15.45
C GLU A 43 -2.95 -0.37 15.63
N GLY A 44 -3.48 -1.56 15.91
CA GLY A 44 -2.65 -2.78 16.05
C GLY A 44 -1.89 -3.12 14.76
N LEU A 45 -2.54 -2.94 13.60
CA LEU A 45 -1.88 -3.07 12.30
C LEU A 45 -0.71 -2.08 12.16
N GLY A 46 -0.91 -0.83 12.56
CA GLY A 46 0.14 0.18 12.55
C GLY A 46 1.30 -0.15 13.48
N GLU A 47 1.02 -0.63 14.69
CA GLU A 47 2.03 -1.03 15.67
C GLU A 47 2.89 -2.20 15.18
N VAL A 48 2.26 -3.26 14.66
CA VAL A 48 2.95 -4.41 14.07
C VAL A 48 3.86 -3.96 12.94
N LEU A 49 3.32 -3.22 11.97
CA LEU A 49 4.09 -2.75 10.81
C LEU A 49 5.28 -1.86 11.21
N ARG A 50 5.09 -1.00 12.21
CA ARG A 50 6.15 -0.10 12.70
C ARG A 50 7.35 -0.86 13.26
N LYS A 51 7.14 -1.99 13.94
CA LYS A 51 8.24 -2.85 14.43
C LYS A 51 9.14 -3.36 13.29
N HIS A 52 8.60 -3.45 12.08
CA HIS A 52 9.29 -3.95 10.88
C HIS A 52 9.70 -2.85 9.88
N GLY A 53 9.67 -1.59 10.32
CA GLY A 53 10.13 -0.44 9.53
C GLY A 53 9.10 0.09 8.53
N PHE A 54 7.85 -0.34 8.62
CA PHE A 54 6.74 0.22 7.86
C PHE A 54 6.05 1.32 8.66
N TYR A 55 5.90 2.49 8.04
CA TYR A 55 5.29 3.67 8.67
C TYR A 55 4.09 4.16 7.86
N TYR A 56 3.13 4.81 8.51
CA TYR A 56 1.94 5.34 7.86
C TYR A 56 2.30 6.26 6.68
N ASN A 57 1.63 6.05 5.52
CA ASN A 57 1.89 6.83 4.31
C ASN A 57 0.82 7.93 4.09
N SER A 58 1.06 9.12 4.65
CA SER A 58 0.15 10.28 4.55
C SER A 58 0.05 10.88 3.14
N LEU A 59 1.00 10.59 2.25
CA LEU A 59 1.01 11.09 0.87
C LEU A 59 0.27 10.17 -0.11
N SER A 60 -0.22 9.03 0.37
CA SER A 60 -0.93 8.06 -0.46
C SER A 60 -2.33 8.54 -0.84
N THR A 61 -2.79 8.12 -2.03
CA THR A 61 -4.20 8.26 -2.39
C THR A 61 -5.01 7.13 -1.76
N THR A 62 -6.14 7.43 -1.13
CA THR A 62 -7.04 6.42 -0.52
C THR A 62 -7.94 5.80 -1.58
N TYR A 63 -7.97 4.47 -1.64
CA TYR A 63 -8.87 3.71 -2.51
C TYR A 63 -10.12 3.21 -1.77
N ARG A 64 -11.12 2.77 -2.53
CA ARG A 64 -12.37 2.26 -1.96
C ARG A 64 -12.07 1.05 -1.06
N LYS A 65 -12.67 0.99 0.13
CA LYS A 65 -12.44 -0.05 1.16
C LYS A 65 -11.03 -0.10 1.78
N GLN A 66 -10.10 0.77 1.37
CA GLN A 66 -8.79 0.84 2.02
C GLN A 66 -8.99 1.31 3.47
N ILE A 67 -8.49 0.53 4.43
CA ILE A 67 -8.54 0.83 5.87
C ILE A 67 -7.20 1.32 6.40
N TYR A 68 -6.09 0.97 5.75
CA TYR A 68 -4.77 1.38 6.19
C TYR A 68 -3.76 1.39 5.03
N THR A 69 -2.67 2.14 5.21
CA THR A 69 -1.59 2.21 4.25
C THR A 69 -0.28 2.51 4.95
N ALA A 70 0.79 1.84 4.53
CA ALA A 70 2.11 2.04 5.08
C ALA A 70 3.17 1.99 3.99
N ARG A 71 4.34 2.56 4.29
CA ARG A 71 5.51 2.54 3.43
C ARG A 71 6.76 2.14 4.19
N LYS A 72 7.71 1.51 3.50
CA LYS A 72 9.06 1.23 3.99
C LYS A 72 10.05 1.86 3.03
N ILE A 73 10.96 2.69 3.55
CA ILE A 73 12.01 3.33 2.74
C ILE A 73 13.09 2.29 2.45
N LEU A 74 13.40 2.08 1.18
CA LEU A 74 14.48 1.17 0.77
C LEU A 74 15.79 1.93 0.51
N SER A 75 15.69 3.11 -0.09
CA SER A 75 16.83 3.93 -0.50
C SER A 75 16.47 5.42 -0.51
N TRP A 76 17.39 6.24 -1.02
CA TRP A 76 17.11 7.65 -1.31
C TRP A 76 15.92 7.80 -2.26
N ASP A 77 15.83 6.95 -3.27
CA ASP A 77 14.86 7.09 -4.36
C ASP A 77 13.63 6.19 -4.21
N HIS A 78 13.76 5.03 -3.58
CA HIS A 78 12.74 3.97 -3.61
C HIS A 78 12.11 3.69 -2.26
N GLN A 79 10.86 3.24 -2.33
CA GLN A 79 10.08 2.75 -1.22
C GLN A 79 9.24 1.53 -1.62
N ILE A 80 8.84 0.76 -0.62
CA ILE A 80 7.71 -0.18 -0.73
C ILE A 80 6.48 0.54 -0.21
N HIS A 81 5.38 0.46 -0.95
CA HIS A 81 4.07 0.94 -0.54
C HIS A 81 3.12 -0.24 -0.39
N ILE A 82 2.50 -0.40 0.77
CA ILE A 82 1.48 -1.42 1.04
C ILE A 82 0.15 -0.80 1.48
N ARG A 83 -0.93 -1.52 1.21
CA ARG A 83 -2.31 -1.14 1.52
C ARG A 83 -3.08 -2.34 2.04
N PHE A 84 -4.00 -2.04 2.95
CA PHE A 84 -4.89 -3.01 3.58
C PHE A 84 -6.33 -2.62 3.34
N TYR A 85 -7.16 -3.58 3.00
CA TYR A 85 -8.57 -3.38 2.68
C TYR A 85 -9.48 -4.09 3.67
N SER A 86 -10.70 -3.58 3.84
CA SER A 86 -11.68 -4.10 4.79
C SER A 86 -12.16 -5.53 4.49
N ASP A 87 -11.91 -6.05 3.30
CA ASP A 87 -12.21 -7.43 2.90
C ASP A 87 -10.99 -8.38 3.01
N GLY A 88 -9.96 -7.93 3.71
CA GLY A 88 -8.76 -8.69 4.04
C GLY A 88 -7.66 -8.63 2.98
N TRP A 89 -7.92 -8.04 1.81
CA TRP A 89 -6.87 -7.90 0.79
C TRP A 89 -5.69 -7.07 1.29
N VAL A 90 -4.51 -7.52 0.90
CA VAL A 90 -3.26 -6.77 1.03
C VAL A 90 -2.69 -6.60 -0.38
N THR A 91 -2.39 -5.36 -0.73
CA THR A 91 -1.72 -5.03 -2.00
C THR A 91 -0.43 -4.28 -1.71
N GLY A 92 0.58 -4.44 -2.57
CA GLY A 92 1.82 -3.72 -2.42
C GLY A 92 2.64 -3.63 -3.70
N HIS A 93 3.41 -2.56 -3.79
CA HIS A 93 4.28 -2.29 -4.93
C HIS A 93 5.52 -1.51 -4.51
N GLY A 94 6.60 -1.67 -5.26
CA GLY A 94 7.76 -0.79 -5.20
C GLY A 94 7.48 0.46 -6.04
N GLU A 95 7.93 1.62 -5.59
CA GLU A 95 7.77 2.88 -6.31
C GLU A 95 8.85 3.90 -5.93
N LEU A 96 8.98 4.94 -6.76
CA LEU A 96 9.75 6.12 -6.40
C LEU A 96 9.12 6.84 -5.21
N ARG A 97 9.97 7.49 -4.42
CA ARG A 97 9.57 8.30 -3.27
C ARG A 97 8.99 9.64 -3.73
N PRO A 98 7.79 10.02 -3.27
CA PRO A 98 7.16 11.27 -3.67
C PRO A 98 7.93 12.50 -3.19
N GLU A 99 8.78 12.40 -2.16
CA GLU A 99 9.60 13.52 -1.69
C GLU A 99 10.75 13.86 -2.65
N CYS A 100 11.26 12.85 -3.37
CA CYS A 100 12.41 12.99 -4.26
C CYS A 100 11.96 13.15 -5.72
N HIS A 101 10.90 12.44 -6.12
CA HIS A 101 10.43 12.33 -7.50
C HIS A 101 8.91 12.55 -7.61
N PRO A 102 8.38 13.74 -7.26
CA PRO A 102 6.94 13.95 -7.11
C PRO A 102 6.13 13.82 -8.40
N LEU A 103 6.70 14.13 -9.56
CA LEU A 103 6.01 14.05 -10.85
C LEU A 103 6.02 12.60 -11.37
N GLU A 104 7.20 11.98 -11.36
CA GLU A 104 7.45 10.61 -11.79
C GLU A 104 6.63 9.63 -10.94
N HIS A 105 6.58 9.84 -9.62
CA HIS A 105 5.74 9.09 -8.70
C HIS A 105 4.24 9.21 -9.06
N LEU A 106 3.77 10.42 -9.39
CA LEU A 106 2.37 10.60 -9.80
C LEU A 106 2.05 9.93 -11.14
N GLU A 107 3.01 9.92 -12.05
CA GLU A 107 2.92 9.28 -13.37
C GLU A 107 3.07 7.76 -13.30
N GLY A 108 3.50 7.22 -12.14
CA GLY A 108 3.67 5.79 -11.90
C GLY A 108 4.95 5.23 -12.50
N VAL A 109 5.97 6.07 -12.68
CA VAL A 109 7.30 5.65 -13.12
C VAL A 109 7.90 4.69 -12.09
N GLU A 110 8.41 3.56 -12.57
CA GLU A 110 8.96 2.48 -11.75
C GLU A 110 8.02 1.90 -10.69
N VAL A 111 6.71 2.07 -10.86
CA VAL A 111 5.73 1.30 -10.09
C VAL A 111 5.79 -0.14 -10.55
N LYS A 112 6.17 -1.05 -9.65
CA LYS A 112 6.35 -2.47 -9.94
C LYS A 112 5.73 -3.33 -8.84
N PRO A 113 5.12 -4.49 -9.17
CA PRO A 113 4.75 -5.47 -8.17
C PRO A 113 5.95 -5.85 -7.29
N LEU A 114 5.69 -6.19 -6.04
CA LEU A 114 6.72 -6.71 -5.16
C LEU A 114 7.19 -8.09 -5.63
N SER A 115 8.45 -8.41 -5.37
CA SER A 115 8.97 -9.77 -5.58
C SER A 115 8.32 -10.74 -4.59
N GLU A 116 8.29 -12.02 -4.92
CA GLU A 116 7.80 -13.08 -4.02
C GLU A 116 8.48 -13.03 -2.64
N GLY A 117 9.80 -12.77 -2.61
CA GLY A 117 10.53 -12.63 -1.34
C GLY A 117 10.07 -11.43 -0.50
N ALA A 118 9.78 -10.29 -1.12
CA ALA A 118 9.23 -9.13 -0.42
C ALA A 118 7.77 -9.34 0.01
N ILE A 119 7.00 -10.10 -0.77
CA ILE A 119 5.65 -10.52 -0.37
C ILE A 119 5.71 -11.43 0.84
N GLU A 120 6.62 -12.40 0.85
CA GLU A 120 6.82 -13.32 1.98
C GLU A 120 7.31 -12.59 3.22
N GLU A 121 8.21 -11.61 3.10
CA GLU A 121 8.63 -10.77 4.23
C GLU A 121 7.43 -10.11 4.90
N VAL A 122 6.52 -9.50 4.13
CA VAL A 122 5.32 -8.87 4.68
C VAL A 122 4.36 -9.91 5.25
N ARG A 123 4.25 -11.08 4.62
CA ARG A 123 3.42 -12.18 5.09
C ARG A 123 3.89 -12.74 6.44
N ASP A 124 5.20 -12.89 6.60
CA ASP A 124 5.82 -13.44 7.80
C ASP A 124 5.70 -12.53 9.02
N ILE A 125 5.63 -11.20 8.82
CA ILE A 125 5.27 -10.25 9.89
C ILE A 125 3.94 -10.66 10.54
N PHE A 126 2.94 -10.94 9.72
CA PHE A 126 1.61 -11.30 10.19
C PHE A 126 1.56 -12.71 10.77
N LYS A 127 2.26 -13.69 10.16
CA LYS A 127 2.38 -15.04 10.75
C LYS A 127 3.03 -15.00 12.14
N ALA A 128 4.12 -14.25 12.30
CA ALA A 128 4.86 -14.16 13.56
C ALA A 128 4.01 -13.54 14.69
N GLU A 129 3.14 -12.60 14.35
CA GLU A 129 2.20 -11.96 15.28
C GLU A 129 0.87 -12.76 15.43
N GLY A 130 0.79 -13.97 14.86
CA GLY A 130 -0.37 -14.86 14.99
C GLY A 130 -1.61 -14.42 14.19
N TRP A 131 -1.45 -13.58 13.17
CA TRP A 131 -2.54 -13.16 12.31
C TRP A 131 -2.91 -14.28 11.34
N PRO A 132 -4.20 -14.63 11.24
CA PRO A 132 -4.63 -15.69 10.34
C PRO A 132 -4.55 -15.20 8.88
N LEU A 133 -3.93 -16.02 8.03
CA LEU A 133 -3.79 -15.79 6.59
C LEU A 133 -4.68 -16.78 5.84
N THR A 134 -5.20 -16.39 4.66
CA THR A 134 -5.92 -17.30 3.74
C THR A 134 -5.08 -17.65 2.53
#